data_AF-A0A425W752-F1
#
_entry.id   AF-A0A425W752-F1
#
_cell.length_a   1.000
_cell.length_b   1.000
_cell.length_c   1.000
_cell.angle_alpha   90.00
_cell.angle_beta   90.00
_cell.angle_gamma   90.00
#
_symmetry.space_group_name_H-M   'P 1'
#
loop_
_entity.id
_entity.type
_entity.pdbx_description
1 polymer ?
#
loop_
_entity_poly.entity_id
_entity_poly.type
_entity_poly.pdbx_seq_one_letter_code
_entity_poly.pdbx_strand_id
1 'polypeptide(L)'
;MKKSLYSLTLFDDIVEQIDDLAFAQGTNRSQLVNDILASYLGIKTPEQKIHSVLESISENMAGELNVNHTNQNNSIYFGKSLKYKYRPKIIYMYEFKNENDGQYAVLKISSRTQNQNLNALFNDFFNRISVIEQNHQQPDCDSGNEQTNHKFVRAFKHAGSIQRDEKNLTDYLTRYLKMIDSAMDHYFDSTEQDDLNDRLDSIYRYFFNN
;
A
#
# COMPACT_ATOMS: atom_id res chain seq x y z
N MET A 1 19.10 -0.14 -4.60
CA MET A 1 20.27 -0.15 -5.50
C MET A 1 20.79 1.27 -5.62
N LYS A 2 22.11 1.49 -5.59
CA LYS A 2 22.70 2.83 -5.74
C LYS A 2 22.67 3.22 -7.22
N LYS A 3 22.15 4.41 -7.55
CA LYS A 3 22.19 4.95 -8.92
C LYS A 3 23.61 5.48 -9.19
N SER A 4 24.17 5.10 -10.34
CA SER A 4 25.47 5.57 -10.81
C SER A 4 25.29 6.35 -12.10
N LEU A 5 26.01 7.47 -12.26
CA LEU A 5 26.01 8.24 -13.50
C LEU A 5 26.84 7.50 -14.56
N TYR A 6 26.24 7.26 -15.73
CA TYR A 6 26.90 6.62 -16.86
C TYR A 6 26.62 7.44 -18.13
N SER A 7 27.64 7.66 -18.96
CA SER A 7 27.51 8.37 -20.23
C SER A 7 27.40 7.36 -21.37
N LEU A 8 26.37 7.49 -22.19
CA LEU A 8 26.07 6.61 -23.33
C LEU A 8 25.98 7.47 -24.59
N THR A 9 26.58 7.00 -25.68
CA THR A 9 26.40 7.61 -27.01
C THR A 9 25.35 6.81 -27.76
N LEU A 10 24.27 7.47 -28.17
CA LEU A 10 23.17 6.92 -28.96
C LEU A 10 23.03 7.73 -30.24
N PHE A 11 22.44 7.14 -31.27
CA PHE A 11 22.04 7.87 -32.47
C PHE A 11 20.85 8.80 -32.15
N ASP A 12 20.77 9.93 -32.86
CA ASP A 12 19.75 10.95 -32.61
C ASP A 12 18.32 10.41 -32.81
N ASP A 13 18.11 9.54 -33.80
CA ASP A 13 16.84 8.86 -34.06
C ASP A 13 16.40 7.95 -32.91
N ILE A 14 17.36 7.26 -32.26
CA ILE A 14 17.09 6.46 -31.06
C ILE A 14 16.71 7.37 -29.88
N VAL A 15 17.38 8.51 -29.72
CA VAL A 15 17.07 9.46 -28.62
C VAL A 15 15.65 10.01 -28.76
N GLU A 16 15.23 10.36 -29.97
CA GLU A 16 13.86 10.84 -30.26
C GLU A 16 12.81 9.77 -29.92
N GLN A 17 13.04 8.51 -30.31
CA GLN A 17 12.13 7.41 -29.96
C GLN A 17 12.07 7.14 -28.45
N ILE A 18 13.20 7.27 -27.75
CA ILE A 18 13.24 7.15 -26.28
C ILE A 18 12.45 8.28 -25.63
N ASP A 19 12.50 9.50 -26.18
CA ASP A 19 11.70 10.62 -25.68
C ASP A 19 10.21 10.39 -25.81
N ASP A 20 9.76 9.98 -26.99
CA ASP A 20 8.36 9.71 -27.26
C ASP A 20 7.85 8.59 -26.36
N LEU A 21 8.64 7.52 -26.20
CA LEU A 21 8.27 6.41 -25.33
C LEU A 21 8.27 6.80 -23.86
N ALA A 22 9.25 7.58 -23.40
CA ALA A 22 9.32 8.05 -22.03
C ALA A 22 8.12 8.95 -21.70
N PHE A 23 7.76 9.84 -22.63
CA PHE A 23 6.59 10.69 -22.51
C PHE A 23 5.30 9.87 -22.47
N ALA A 24 5.12 8.91 -23.38
CA ALA A 24 3.96 8.03 -23.43
C ALA A 24 3.79 7.19 -22.15
N GLN A 25 4.89 6.79 -21.53
CA GLN A 25 4.90 6.01 -20.28
C GLN A 25 4.92 6.86 -19.01
N GLY A 26 4.98 8.20 -19.12
CA GLY A 26 5.06 9.10 -17.98
C GLY A 26 6.34 8.93 -17.14
N THR A 27 7.44 8.52 -17.76
CA THR A 27 8.75 8.32 -17.12
C THR A 27 9.80 9.27 -17.70
N ASN A 28 11.06 9.17 -17.26
CA ASN A 28 12.18 9.94 -17.83
C ASN A 28 13.15 9.01 -18.58
N ARG A 29 13.96 9.60 -19.49
CA ARG A 29 14.94 8.85 -20.32
C ARG A 29 15.82 7.91 -19.49
N SER A 30 16.34 8.40 -18.37
CA SER A 30 17.28 7.63 -17.54
C SER A 30 16.60 6.41 -16.93
N GLN A 31 15.38 6.58 -16.42
CA GLN A 31 14.59 5.49 -15.86
C GLN A 31 14.18 4.49 -16.94
N LEU A 32 13.68 4.97 -18.10
CA LEU A 32 13.29 4.11 -19.22
C LEU A 32 14.47 3.26 -19.72
N VAL A 33 15.63 3.87 -19.95
CA VAL A 33 16.84 3.16 -20.39
C VAL A 33 17.27 2.14 -19.34
N ASN A 34 17.23 2.51 -18.06
CA ASN A 34 17.55 1.59 -16.96
C ASN A 34 16.60 0.38 -16.94
N ASP A 35 15.29 0.58 -17.10
CA ASP A 35 14.30 -0.49 -17.11
C ASP A 35 14.45 -1.42 -18.35
N ILE A 36 14.77 -0.86 -19.52
CA ILE A 36 15.09 -1.65 -20.73
C ILE A 36 16.34 -2.51 -20.51
N LEU A 37 17.43 -1.92 -20.03
CA LEU A 37 18.69 -2.64 -19.79
C LEU A 37 18.53 -3.71 -18.73
N ALA A 38 17.81 -3.41 -17.66
CA ALA A 38 17.53 -4.36 -16.59
C ALA A 38 16.72 -5.55 -17.13
N SER A 39 15.67 -5.29 -17.92
CA SER A 39 14.88 -6.33 -18.59
C SER A 39 15.75 -7.20 -19.51
N TYR A 40 16.62 -6.58 -20.32
CA TYR A 40 17.54 -7.28 -21.22
C TYR A 40 18.54 -8.18 -20.46
N LEU A 41 19.00 -7.74 -19.29
CA LEU A 41 19.94 -8.47 -18.45
C LEU A 41 19.26 -9.46 -17.49
N GLY A 42 17.93 -9.56 -17.49
CA GLY A 42 17.17 -10.36 -16.53
C GLY A 42 17.27 -9.85 -15.08
N ILE A 43 17.61 -8.57 -14.89
CA ILE A 43 17.67 -7.90 -13.60
C ILE A 43 16.34 -7.18 -13.37
N LYS A 44 15.65 -7.43 -12.25
CA LYS A 44 14.41 -6.71 -11.92
C LYS A 44 14.76 -5.40 -11.20
N THR A 45 14.35 -4.26 -11.76
CA THR A 45 14.57 -2.96 -11.10
C THR A 45 13.68 -2.83 -9.86
N PRO A 46 14.06 -2.00 -8.87
CA PRO A 46 13.19 -1.68 -7.74
C PRO A 46 11.81 -1.17 -8.19
N GLU A 47 11.77 -0.34 -9.22
CA GLU A 47 10.54 0.20 -9.79
C GLU A 47 9.67 -0.90 -10.44
N GLN A 48 10.26 -1.80 -11.23
CA GLN A 48 9.56 -2.96 -11.79
C GLN A 48 9.02 -3.90 -10.71
N LYS A 49 9.78 -4.10 -9.64
CA LYS A 49 9.35 -4.91 -8.50
C LYS A 49 8.14 -4.28 -7.79
N ILE A 50 8.18 -2.98 -7.52
CA ILE A 50 7.05 -2.26 -6.93
C ILE A 50 5.80 -2.39 -7.80
N HIS A 51 5.93 -2.19 -9.12
CA HIS A 51 4.81 -2.34 -10.05
C HIS A 51 4.21 -3.75 -9.97
N SER A 52 5.06 -4.78 -10.05
CA SER A 52 4.65 -6.19 -9.98
C SER A 52 3.94 -6.54 -8.66
N VAL A 53 4.41 -5.99 -7.53
CA VAL A 53 3.77 -6.14 -6.22
C VAL A 53 2.39 -5.48 -6.21
N LEU A 54 2.27 -4.24 -6.68
CA LEU A 54 1.01 -3.50 -6.69
C LEU A 54 -0.03 -4.17 -7.59
N GLU A 55 0.40 -4.68 -8.76
CA GLU A 55 -0.42 -5.47 -9.68
C GLU A 55 -0.89 -6.77 -9.02
N SER A 56 0.00 -7.51 -8.37
CA SER A 56 -0.36 -8.74 -7.67
C SER A 56 -1.33 -8.51 -6.50
N ILE A 57 -1.17 -7.42 -5.74
CA ILE A 57 -2.13 -7.03 -4.69
C ILE A 57 -3.48 -6.69 -5.31
N SER A 58 -3.49 -6.00 -6.45
CA SER A 58 -4.71 -5.68 -7.21
C SER A 58 -5.48 -6.95 -7.57
N GLU A 59 -4.80 -7.93 -8.15
CA GLU A 59 -5.37 -9.23 -8.53
C GLU A 59 -5.90 -9.98 -7.30
N ASN A 60 -5.15 -10.01 -6.19
CA ASN A 60 -5.55 -10.67 -4.95
C ASN A 60 -6.79 -10.04 -4.28
N MET A 61 -7.09 -8.79 -4.62
CA MET A 61 -8.23 -8.01 -4.11
C MET A 61 -9.39 -7.92 -5.10
N ALA A 62 -9.22 -8.48 -6.30
CA ALA A 62 -10.24 -8.45 -7.34
C ALA A 62 -11.52 -9.15 -6.85
N GLY A 63 -12.64 -8.44 -6.89
CA GLY A 63 -13.94 -8.93 -6.44
C GLY A 63 -14.25 -8.68 -4.95
N GLU A 64 -13.25 -8.33 -4.13
CA GLU A 64 -13.45 -7.92 -2.73
C GLU A 64 -13.54 -6.39 -2.60
N LEU A 65 -12.65 -5.67 -3.28
CA LEU A 65 -12.58 -4.20 -3.26
C LEU A 65 -12.64 -3.64 -4.68
N ASN A 66 -13.23 -2.44 -4.84
CA ASN A 66 -13.23 -1.77 -6.14
C ASN A 66 -11.85 -1.13 -6.36
N VAL A 67 -11.04 -1.72 -7.24
CA VAL A 67 -9.74 -1.17 -7.60
C VAL A 67 -9.93 0.08 -8.46
N ASN A 68 -9.37 1.20 -8.02
CA ASN A 68 -9.31 2.42 -8.81
C ASN A 68 -7.85 2.64 -9.21
N HIS A 69 -7.45 2.13 -10.38
CA HIS A 69 -6.10 2.34 -10.89
C HIS A 69 -5.89 3.82 -11.24
N THR A 70 -4.88 4.46 -10.66
CA THR A 70 -4.24 5.63 -11.29
C THR A 70 -2.75 5.58 -11.03
N ASN A 71 -1.99 5.38 -12.10
CA ASN A 71 -0.58 5.01 -12.12
C ASN A 71 0.24 6.24 -12.55
N GLN A 72 0.96 6.87 -11.61
CA GLN A 72 2.06 7.82 -11.88
C GLN A 72 3.13 7.82 -10.76
N ASN A 73 2.79 7.41 -9.52
CA ASN A 73 3.65 7.60 -8.34
C ASN A 73 3.88 6.33 -7.49
N ASN A 74 4.00 5.12 -8.07
CA ASN A 74 4.21 3.88 -7.30
C ASN A 74 3.14 3.65 -6.21
N SER A 75 1.87 3.87 -6.58
CA SER A 75 0.73 3.76 -5.67
C SER A 75 -0.46 3.06 -6.30
N ILE A 76 -1.34 2.51 -5.45
CA ILE A 76 -2.60 1.87 -5.84
C ILE A 76 -3.71 2.26 -4.85
N TYR A 77 -4.95 2.38 -5.35
CA TYR A 77 -6.12 2.76 -4.56
C TYR A 77 -7.21 1.69 -4.62
N PHE A 78 -7.77 1.38 -3.45
CA PHE A 78 -8.94 0.52 -3.31
C PHE A 78 -10.08 1.30 -2.67
N GLY A 79 -11.28 1.20 -3.25
CA GLY A 79 -12.47 1.87 -2.78
C GLY A 79 -13.53 0.89 -2.31
N LYS A 80 -14.13 1.16 -1.14
CA LYS A 80 -15.25 0.41 -0.59
C LYS A 80 -16.31 1.33 -0.03
N SER A 81 -17.57 0.89 -0.06
CA SER A 81 -18.64 1.53 0.71
C SER A 81 -18.85 0.74 1.99
N LEU A 82 -18.62 1.37 3.14
CA LEU A 82 -18.81 0.73 4.43
C LEU A 82 -20.29 0.47 4.69
N LYS A 83 -20.65 -0.69 5.23
CA LYS A 83 -22.03 -1.04 5.60
C LYS A 83 -22.45 -0.40 6.92
N TYR A 84 -22.39 0.93 6.98
CA TYR A 84 -22.79 1.73 8.15
C TYR A 84 -23.72 2.87 7.71
N LYS A 85 -24.32 3.58 8.67
CA LYS A 85 -25.23 4.72 8.39
C LYS A 85 -24.62 5.65 7.34
N TYR A 86 -25.41 5.99 6.31
CA TYR A 86 -25.01 6.82 5.15
C TYR A 86 -23.93 6.24 4.23
N ARG A 87 -23.58 4.96 4.37
CA ARG A 87 -22.65 4.19 3.52
C ARG A 87 -21.38 4.99 3.17
N PRO A 88 -20.56 5.38 4.16
CA PRO A 88 -19.41 6.21 3.90
C PRO A 88 -18.41 5.49 2.98
N LYS A 89 -17.84 6.22 2.03
CA LYS A 89 -16.79 5.69 1.14
C LYS A 89 -15.45 5.66 1.87
N ILE A 90 -14.83 4.49 1.91
CA ILE A 90 -13.48 4.26 2.40
C ILE A 90 -12.54 4.11 1.22
N ILE A 91 -11.37 4.73 1.33
CA ILE A 91 -10.31 4.63 0.33
C ILE A 91 -9.05 4.15 1.05
N TYR A 92 -8.56 2.99 0.64
CA TYR A 92 -7.25 2.44 1.00
C TYR A 92 -6.26 2.84 -0.09
N MET A 93 -5.09 3.32 0.29
CA MET A 93 -4.01 3.66 -0.63
C MET A 93 -2.72 2.99 -0.15
N TYR A 94 -2.11 2.19 -1.01
CA TYR A 94 -0.73 1.80 -0.85
C TYR A 94 0.14 2.74 -1.69
N GLU A 95 1.23 3.23 -1.10
CA GLU A 95 2.29 3.94 -1.80
C GLU A 95 3.65 3.42 -1.31
N PHE A 96 4.66 3.43 -2.18
CA PHE A 96 6.03 3.14 -1.78
C PHE A 96 6.81 4.44 -1.53
N LYS A 97 7.34 4.59 -0.32
CA LYS A 97 8.20 5.72 0.06
C LYS A 97 9.67 5.36 -0.06
N ASN A 98 10.47 6.37 -0.37
CA ASN A 98 11.93 6.29 -0.37
C ASN A 98 12.47 6.95 0.90
N GLU A 99 13.22 6.23 1.73
CA GLU A 99 13.87 6.77 2.91
C GLU A 99 15.28 6.18 3.03
N ASN A 100 16.30 7.05 3.07
CA ASN A 100 17.74 6.83 3.30
C ASN A 100 18.41 5.55 2.73
N ASP A 101 17.94 4.35 3.06
CA ASP A 101 18.52 3.04 2.69
C ASP A 101 17.52 2.04 2.07
N GLY A 102 16.27 2.45 1.81
CA GLY A 102 15.28 1.52 1.26
C GLY A 102 14.01 2.16 0.74
N GLN A 103 13.22 1.34 0.03
CA GLN A 103 11.85 1.65 -0.32
C GLN A 103 10.92 0.73 0.46
N TYR A 104 9.84 1.27 1.02
CA TYR A 104 8.88 0.48 1.78
C TYR A 104 7.44 0.94 1.52
N ALA A 105 6.50 0.01 1.69
CA ALA A 105 5.09 0.29 1.53
C ALA A 105 4.52 1.06 2.72
N VAL A 106 3.64 2.01 2.44
CA VAL A 106 2.83 2.74 3.42
C VAL A 106 1.36 2.57 3.04
N LEU A 107 0.55 2.10 3.98
CA LEU A 107 -0.90 2.09 3.84
C LEU A 107 -1.47 3.39 4.43
N LYS A 108 -2.32 4.06 3.67
CA LYS A 108 -3.13 5.18 4.14
C LYS A 108 -4.60 4.86 3.96
N ILE A 109 -5.42 5.16 4.97
CA ILE A 109 -6.87 4.98 4.92
C ILE A 109 -7.55 6.33 5.10
N SER A 110 -8.49 6.64 4.22
CA SER A 110 -9.24 7.89 4.25
C SER A 110 -10.74 7.68 4.08
N SER A 111 -11.50 8.61 4.65
CA SER A 111 -12.95 8.72 4.49
C SER A 111 -13.30 10.21 4.39
N ARG A 112 -14.21 10.56 3.46
CA ARG A 112 -14.66 11.95 3.23
C ARG A 112 -15.74 12.41 4.22
N THR A 113 -16.06 11.60 5.23
CA THR A 113 -17.13 11.92 6.17
C THR A 113 -16.81 13.16 7.02
N GLN A 114 -17.77 14.09 7.07
CA GLN A 114 -17.75 15.24 7.98
C GLN A 114 -18.48 14.97 9.30
N ASN A 115 -19.15 13.81 9.43
CA ASN A 115 -19.88 13.45 10.63
C ASN A 115 -18.91 13.18 11.80
N GLN A 116 -19.02 13.98 12.86
CA GLN A 116 -18.11 13.89 14.01
C GLN A 116 -18.20 12.56 14.75
N ASN A 117 -19.40 11.99 14.93
CA ASN A 117 -19.58 10.70 15.60
C ASN A 117 -18.91 9.57 14.81
N LEU A 118 -19.10 9.55 13.49
CA LEU A 118 -18.45 8.57 12.63
C LEU A 118 -16.92 8.75 12.62
N ASN A 119 -16.43 9.98 12.66
CA ASN A 119 -15.00 10.25 12.82
C ASN A 119 -14.45 9.73 14.16
N ALA A 120 -15.20 9.88 15.25
CA ALA A 120 -14.82 9.31 16.55
C ALA A 120 -14.77 7.78 16.52
N LEU A 121 -15.72 7.12 15.85
CA LEU A 121 -15.72 5.67 15.66
C LEU A 121 -14.50 5.20 14.85
N PHE A 122 -14.11 5.93 13.79
CA PHE A 122 -12.87 5.61 13.08
C PHE A 122 -11.65 5.72 13.98
N ASN A 123 -11.56 6.78 14.78
CA ASN A 123 -10.43 6.97 15.69
C ASN A 123 -10.36 5.84 16.74
N ASP A 124 -11.49 5.46 17.34
CA ASP A 124 -11.57 4.34 18.28
C ASP A 124 -11.15 3.02 17.62
N PHE A 125 -11.67 2.72 16.43
CA PHE A 125 -11.26 1.55 15.65
C PHE A 125 -9.75 1.50 15.41
N PHE A 126 -9.15 2.57 14.87
CA PHE A 126 -7.72 2.59 14.55
C PHE A 126 -6.83 2.58 15.79
N ASN A 127 -7.29 3.13 16.92
CA ASN A 127 -6.62 3.02 18.19
C ASN A 127 -6.59 1.55 18.68
N ARG A 128 -7.72 0.83 18.57
CA ARG A 128 -7.79 -0.61 18.93
C ARG A 128 -6.86 -1.45 18.07
N ILE A 129 -6.85 -1.22 16.75
CA ILE A 129 -5.91 -1.89 15.84
C ILE A 129 -4.47 -1.63 16.26
N SER A 130 -4.12 -0.38 16.59
CA SER A 130 -2.76 -0.03 17.03
C SER A 130 -2.37 -0.75 18.33
N VAL A 131 -3.29 -0.88 19.29
CA VAL A 131 -3.05 -1.62 20.54
C VAL A 131 -2.87 -3.11 20.27
N ILE A 132 -3.69 -3.70 19.39
CA ILE A 132 -3.55 -5.11 19.00
C ILE A 132 -2.19 -5.36 18.33
N GLU A 133 -1.79 -4.51 17.39
CA GLU A 133 -0.48 -4.59 16.73
C GLU A 133 0.68 -4.50 17.73
N GLN A 134 0.58 -3.63 18.74
CA GLN A 134 1.56 -3.53 19.82
C GLN A 134 1.61 -4.80 20.68
N ASN A 135 0.47 -5.38 21.03
CA ASN A 135 0.38 -6.61 21.82
C ASN A 135 0.99 -7.82 21.08
N HIS A 136 0.84 -7.88 19.75
CA HIS A 136 1.48 -8.89 18.89
C HIS A 136 2.90 -8.54 18.49
N GLN A 137 3.51 -7.50 19.09
CA GLN A 137 4.88 -7.06 18.84
C GLN A 137 5.16 -6.86 17.34
N GLN A 138 4.20 -6.27 16.61
CA GLN A 138 4.40 -6.02 15.19
C GLN A 138 5.61 -5.11 14.99
N PRO A 139 6.54 -5.49 14.10
CA PRO A 139 7.77 -4.73 13.86
C PRO A 139 7.51 -3.34 13.25
N ASP A 140 6.34 -3.16 12.65
CA ASP A 140 5.94 -1.95 11.94
C ASP A 140 4.73 -1.29 12.62
N CYS A 141 4.81 -1.03 13.93
CA CYS A 141 3.72 -0.46 14.74
C CYS A 141 3.68 1.08 14.76
N ASP A 142 4.67 1.75 14.15
CA ASP A 142 4.71 3.21 14.09
C ASP A 142 3.71 3.74 13.06
N SER A 143 2.89 4.69 13.51
CA SER A 143 2.09 5.52 12.60
C SER A 143 3.08 6.40 11.85
N GLY A 144 3.04 6.40 10.52
CA GLY A 144 3.99 7.20 9.72
C GLY A 144 4.04 8.64 10.25
N ASN A 145 5.24 9.19 10.44
CA ASN A 145 5.53 10.51 11.06
C ASN A 145 4.93 11.74 10.34
N GLU A 146 3.90 11.56 9.53
CA GLU A 146 3.28 12.62 8.75
C GLU A 146 2.02 13.12 9.45
N GLN A 147 1.96 14.44 9.62
CA GLN A 147 0.75 15.16 9.98
C GLN A 147 -0.21 15.10 8.79
N THR A 148 -0.95 13.99 8.66
CA THR A 148 -1.80 13.75 7.51
C THR A 148 -3.28 13.97 7.79
N ASN A 149 -4.03 14.31 6.73
CA ASN A 149 -5.50 14.32 6.72
C ASN A 149 -6.11 12.90 6.61
N HIS A 150 -5.28 11.84 6.60
CA HIS A 150 -5.77 10.46 6.56
C HIS A 150 -6.24 10.04 7.95
N LYS A 151 -7.22 9.15 7.98
CA LYS A 151 -7.74 8.59 9.25
C LYS A 151 -6.75 7.63 9.89
N PHE A 152 -5.92 6.98 9.06
CA PHE A 152 -4.92 6.03 9.49
C PHE A 152 -3.75 6.01 8.51
N VAL A 153 -2.53 5.89 9.04
CA VAL A 153 -1.30 5.75 8.26
C VAL A 153 -0.42 4.70 8.95
N ARG A 154 -0.06 3.64 8.22
CA ARG A 154 0.80 2.56 8.71
C ARG A 154 1.97 2.39 7.77
N ALA A 155 3.18 2.52 8.29
CA ALA A 155 4.42 2.40 7.52
C ALA A 155 5.07 1.04 7.77
N PHE A 156 5.20 0.23 6.72
CA PHE A 156 5.75 -1.13 6.80
C PHE A 156 7.25 -1.15 6.52
N LYS A 157 8.05 -0.51 7.38
CA LYS A 157 9.50 -0.32 7.17
C LYS A 157 10.24 -1.64 7.02
N HIS A 158 9.83 -2.67 7.75
CA HIS A 158 10.45 -3.99 7.71
C HIS A 158 9.69 -4.94 6.79
N ALA A 159 8.42 -5.19 7.08
CA ALA A 159 7.61 -6.21 6.40
C ALA A 159 7.19 -5.79 4.99
N GLY A 160 7.11 -4.48 4.74
CA GLY A 160 6.81 -3.86 3.45
C GLY A 160 8.03 -3.40 2.66
N SER A 161 9.24 -3.78 3.09
CA SER A 161 10.49 -3.42 2.40
C SER A 161 10.64 -4.14 1.06
N ILE A 162 11.03 -3.41 0.02
CA ILE A 162 11.34 -4.00 -1.30
C ILE A 162 12.57 -4.92 -1.29
N GLN A 163 13.34 -4.94 -0.21
CA GLN A 163 14.46 -5.87 -0.06
C GLN A 163 13.96 -7.31 0.19
N ARG A 164 12.73 -7.48 0.69
CA ARG A 164 12.11 -8.79 0.85
C ARG A 164 11.77 -9.40 -0.49
N ASP A 165 11.65 -10.73 -0.54
CA ASP A 165 11.15 -11.42 -1.73
C ASP A 165 9.76 -10.88 -2.15
N GLU A 166 9.54 -10.79 -3.45
CA GLU A 166 8.32 -10.21 -4.03
C GLU A 166 7.04 -10.92 -3.58
N LYS A 167 7.08 -12.26 -3.51
CA LYS A 167 5.93 -13.05 -3.09
C LYS A 167 5.61 -12.80 -1.62
N ASN A 168 6.64 -12.80 -0.76
CA ASN A 168 6.48 -12.56 0.67
C ASN A 168 6.01 -11.13 0.97
N LEU A 169 6.49 -10.14 0.20
CA LEU A 169 6.05 -8.75 0.30
C LEU A 169 4.58 -8.62 -0.10
N THR A 170 4.21 -9.18 -1.26
CA THR A 170 2.84 -9.18 -1.78
C THR A 170 1.87 -9.86 -0.81
N ASP A 171 2.24 -11.05 -0.31
CA ASP A 171 1.43 -11.82 0.64
C ASP A 171 1.19 -11.03 1.94
N TYR A 172 2.25 -10.44 2.51
CA TYR A 172 2.11 -9.63 3.72
C TYR A 172 1.18 -8.42 3.54
N LEU A 173 1.37 -7.64 2.47
CA LEU A 173 0.55 -6.45 2.20
C LEU A 173 -0.91 -6.83 1.91
N THR A 174 -1.12 -7.93 1.18
CA THR A 174 -2.46 -8.48 0.92
C THR A 174 -3.14 -8.89 2.23
N ARG A 175 -2.47 -9.68 3.07
CA ARG A 175 -3.00 -10.14 4.37
C ARG A 175 -3.34 -8.97 5.28
N TYR A 176 -2.47 -7.96 5.35
CA TYR A 176 -2.74 -6.78 6.15
C TYR A 176 -3.98 -6.02 5.67
N LEU A 177 -4.10 -5.80 4.35
CA LEU A 177 -5.26 -5.10 3.80
C LEU A 177 -6.56 -5.88 4.01
N LYS A 178 -6.55 -7.21 3.85
CA LYS A 178 -7.74 -8.05 4.16
C LYS A 178 -8.07 -8.04 5.65
N MET A 179 -7.05 -8.08 6.50
CA MET A 179 -7.20 -8.03 7.96
C MET A 179 -7.90 -6.74 8.37
N ILE A 180 -7.38 -5.58 7.96
CA ILE A 180 -7.93 -4.30 8.39
C ILE A 180 -9.30 -4.02 7.79
N ASP A 181 -9.56 -4.46 6.55
CA ASP A 181 -10.89 -4.36 5.93
C ASP A 181 -11.94 -5.23 6.65
N SER A 182 -11.59 -6.49 6.95
CA SER A 182 -12.46 -7.42 7.68
C SER A 182 -12.72 -6.95 9.11
N ALA A 183 -11.68 -6.46 9.79
CA ALA A 183 -11.76 -5.87 11.12
C ALA A 183 -12.68 -4.64 11.13
N MET A 184 -12.59 -3.79 10.11
CA MET A 184 -13.43 -2.60 9.99
C MET A 184 -14.89 -2.97 9.78
N ASP A 185 -15.20 -3.91 8.89
CA ASP A 185 -16.56 -4.38 8.68
C ASP A 185 -17.16 -4.92 9.99
N HIS A 186 -16.42 -5.77 10.71
CA HIS A 186 -16.90 -6.32 11.99
C HIS A 186 -17.09 -5.26 13.08
N TYR A 187 -16.19 -4.28 13.17
CA TYR A 187 -16.32 -3.18 14.13
C TYR A 187 -17.60 -2.37 13.89
N PHE A 188 -17.89 -2.01 12.64
CA PHE A 188 -19.04 -1.17 12.28
C PHE A 188 -20.36 -1.93 12.18
N ASP A 189 -20.35 -3.26 12.06
CA ASP A 189 -21.54 -4.12 12.11
C ASP A 189 -21.95 -4.49 13.55
N SER A 190 -21.04 -4.36 14.52
CA SER A 190 -21.32 -4.73 15.90
C SER A 190 -22.38 -3.84 16.57
N THR A 191 -23.37 -4.46 17.20
CA THR A 191 -24.46 -3.79 17.92
C THR A 191 -24.34 -4.09 19.42
N GLU A 192 -23.38 -3.45 20.09
CA GLU A 192 -23.14 -3.42 21.57
C GLU A 192 -23.24 -4.74 22.36
N GLN A 193 -22.14 -5.12 23.04
CA GLN A 193 -21.90 -6.21 24.02
C GLN A 193 -21.07 -7.42 23.57
N ASP A 194 -20.59 -7.48 22.33
CA ASP A 194 -19.48 -8.39 22.02
C ASP A 194 -18.16 -7.82 22.53
N ASP A 195 -17.25 -8.68 23.00
CA ASP A 195 -15.87 -8.28 23.27
C ASP A 195 -15.19 -7.94 21.94
N LEU A 196 -15.41 -6.71 21.50
CA LEU A 196 -14.91 -6.16 20.25
C LEU A 196 -13.39 -6.31 20.18
N ASN A 197 -12.68 -6.21 21.31
CA ASN A 197 -11.23 -6.36 21.32
C ASN A 197 -10.85 -7.80 21.03
N ASP A 198 -11.47 -8.78 21.68
CA ASP A 198 -11.22 -10.20 21.43
C ASP A 198 -11.56 -10.59 19.98
N ARG A 199 -12.65 -10.02 19.44
CA ARG A 199 -13.03 -10.27 18.05
C ARG A 199 -12.02 -9.68 17.07
N LEU A 200 -11.60 -8.44 17.27
CA LEU A 200 -10.58 -7.79 16.44
C LEU A 200 -9.22 -8.51 16.56
N ASP A 201 -8.85 -8.95 17.76
CA ASP A 201 -7.64 -9.74 18.00
C ASP A 201 -7.70 -11.11 17.30
N SER A 202 -8.86 -11.76 17.32
CA SER A 202 -9.08 -13.02 16.60
C SER A 202 -8.95 -12.85 15.08
N ILE A 203 -9.52 -11.78 14.52
CA ILE A 203 -9.36 -11.44 13.10
C ILE A 203 -7.89 -11.19 12.79
N TYR A 204 -7.21 -10.42 13.63
CA TYR A 204 -5.79 -10.14 13.48
C TYR A 204 -4.95 -11.43 13.42
N ARG A 205 -5.14 -12.34 14.39
CA ARG A 205 -4.44 -13.63 14.44
C ARG A 205 -4.76 -14.51 13.22
N TYR A 206 -6.00 -14.52 12.75
CA TYR A 206 -6.40 -15.32 11.58
C TYR A 206 -5.54 -15.01 10.34
N PHE A 207 -5.18 -13.74 10.13
CA PHE A 207 -4.37 -13.32 8.99
C PHE A 207 -2.85 -13.46 9.21
N PHE A 208 -2.37 -13.45 10.46
CA PHE A 208 -0.92 -13.45 10.76
C PHE A 208 -0.36 -14.72 11.43
N ASN A 209 -1.21 -15.62 11.95
CA ASN A 209 -0.78 -16.87 12.61
C ASN A 209 -1.00 -18.14 11.76
N ASN A 210 -1.18 -18.00 10.43
CA ASN A 210 -1.16 -19.11 9.47
C ASN A 210 0.11 -19.07 8.61
#